data_AF-A0A7Y8FEC5-F1
#
_entry.id   AF-A0A7Y8FEC5-F1
#
_cell.length_a   1.000
_cell.length_b   1.000
_cell.length_c   1.000
_cell.angle_alpha   90.00
_cell.angle_beta   90.00
_cell.angle_gamma   90.00
#
_symmetry.space_group_name_H-M   'P 1'
#
loop_
_entity.id
_entity.type
_entity.pdbx_description
1 polymer ?
#
loop_
_entity_poly.entity_id
_entity_poly.type
_entity_poly.pdbx_seq_one_letter_code
_entity_poly.pdbx_strand_id
1 'polypeptide(L)'
;MQTNKDLKGLGGWLILIALGLIVTPLRVAFAFGPLYYGIFTDGTFTHVITPGSELYNPAWAALVVFEALFNSLLILTFIYLIYLFFSRHYLFPKVYIATLIVSFAFVPVDSWIVSLIVPDEPIFDPSTTKEFVRGLISVVVWVPYILVSKRVKATFVEHRPDAEPKPRASLIEPG
;
A
#
# COMPACT_ATOMS: atom_id res chain seq x y z
N MET A 1 -17.88 31.06 0.46
CA MET A 1 -16.43 30.74 0.43
C MET A 1 -16.04 30.20 1.81
N GLN A 2 -15.71 28.91 1.94
CA GLN A 2 -15.23 28.35 3.22
C GLN A 2 -13.76 28.70 3.41
N THR A 3 -13.42 29.27 4.56
CA THR A 3 -12.07 29.69 4.94
C THR A 3 -11.21 28.45 5.18
N ASN A 4 -9.92 28.50 4.83
CA ASN A 4 -9.00 27.33 4.94
C ASN A 4 -8.94 26.72 6.36
N LYS A 5 -9.27 27.49 7.40
CA LYS A 5 -9.41 27.02 8.80
C LYS A 5 -10.53 25.97 8.97
N ASP A 6 -11.62 26.09 8.23
CA ASP A 6 -12.80 25.20 8.36
C ASP A 6 -12.56 23.82 7.73
N LEU A 7 -11.52 23.70 6.89
CA LEU A 7 -11.17 22.48 6.18
C LEU A 7 -10.07 21.66 6.88
N LYS A 8 -9.34 22.22 7.86
CA LYS A 8 -8.27 21.49 8.56
C LYS A 8 -8.86 20.42 9.47
N GLY A 9 -8.54 19.15 9.21
CA GLY A 9 -8.95 18.02 10.05
C GLY A 9 -9.36 16.76 9.28
N LEU A 10 -9.66 15.70 10.04
CA LEU A 10 -10.09 14.40 9.53
C LEU A 10 -11.62 14.41 9.35
N GLY A 11 -12.09 14.77 8.15
CA GLY A 11 -13.52 14.87 7.86
C GLY A 11 -13.83 14.66 6.38
N GLY A 12 -15.13 14.56 6.05
CA GLY A 12 -15.60 14.29 4.69
C GLY A 12 -15.03 12.96 4.15
N TRP A 13 -14.56 12.97 2.90
CA TRP A 13 -13.98 11.80 2.23
C TRP A 13 -12.73 11.21 2.93
N LEU A 14 -12.07 11.95 3.83
CA LEU A 14 -10.98 11.38 4.64
C LEU A 14 -11.45 10.29 5.59
N ILE A 15 -12.74 10.30 5.99
CA ILE A 15 -13.31 9.25 6.85
C ILE A 15 -13.33 7.91 6.10
N LEU A 16 -13.65 7.93 4.81
CA LEU A 16 -13.62 6.72 3.97
C LEU A 16 -12.19 6.18 3.81
N ILE A 17 -11.21 7.07 3.65
CA ILE A 17 -9.80 6.68 3.61
C ILE A 17 -9.36 6.08 4.95
N ALA A 18 -9.75 6.70 6.08
CA ALA A 18 -9.45 6.17 7.42
C ALA A 18 -9.98 4.75 7.61
N LEU A 19 -11.24 4.51 7.21
CA LEU A 19 -11.85 3.19 7.26
C LEU A 19 -11.08 2.19 6.38
N GLY A 20 -10.75 2.59 5.15
CA GLY A 20 -9.97 1.76 4.24
C GLY A 20 -8.59 1.40 4.79
N LEU A 21 -7.90 2.34 5.43
CA LEU A 21 -6.59 2.12 6.05
C LEU A 21 -6.62 1.07 7.17
N ILE A 22 -7.69 1.03 7.96
CA ILE A 22 -7.85 0.07 9.06
C ILE A 22 -8.28 -1.30 8.54
N VAL A 23 -9.25 -1.32 7.61
CA VAL A 23 -9.83 -2.57 7.09
C VAL A 23 -8.85 -3.35 6.22
N THR A 24 -8.02 -2.67 5.43
CA THR A 24 -7.12 -3.34 4.46
C THR A 24 -6.11 -4.30 5.11
N PRO A 25 -5.28 -3.91 6.10
CA PRO A 25 -4.31 -4.82 6.71
C PRO A 25 -4.99 -6.00 7.41
N LEU A 26 -6.18 -5.79 8.02
CA LEU A 26 -6.97 -6.88 8.60
C LEU A 26 -7.42 -7.85 7.52
N ARG A 27 -7.97 -7.36 6.41
CA ARG A 27 -8.41 -8.19 5.29
C ARG A 27 -7.26 -9.01 4.71
N VAL A 28 -6.08 -8.40 4.51
CA VAL A 28 -4.89 -9.10 4.00
C VAL A 28 -4.43 -10.18 4.99
N ALA A 29 -4.35 -9.85 6.28
CA ALA A 29 -3.97 -10.81 7.31
C ALA A 29 -4.94 -12.00 7.40
N PHE A 30 -6.26 -11.76 7.32
CA PHE A 30 -7.26 -12.82 7.33
C PHE A 30 -7.26 -13.68 6.05
N ALA A 31 -7.02 -13.07 4.88
CA ALA A 31 -7.01 -13.79 3.61
C ALA A 31 -5.77 -14.67 3.46
N PHE A 32 -4.59 -14.12 3.77
CA PHE A 32 -3.31 -14.77 3.45
C PHE A 32 -2.61 -15.39 4.66
N GLY A 33 -2.95 -14.97 5.88
CA GLY A 33 -2.35 -15.52 7.10
C GLY A 33 -2.53 -17.04 7.22
N PRO A 34 -3.76 -17.56 7.12
CA PRO A 34 -4.00 -19.00 7.16
C PRO A 34 -3.35 -19.76 5.99
N LEU A 35 -3.32 -19.15 4.80
CA LEU A 35 -2.72 -19.73 3.61
C LEU A 35 -1.21 -19.97 3.81
N TYR A 36 -0.47 -18.92 4.18
CA TYR A 36 0.97 -19.05 4.41
C TYR A 36 1.26 -19.95 5.62
N TYR A 37 0.49 -19.81 6.71
CA TYR A 37 0.64 -20.69 7.86
C TYR A 37 0.52 -22.17 7.46
N GLY A 38 -0.51 -22.53 6.67
CA GLY A 38 -0.67 -23.88 6.15
C GLY A 38 0.55 -24.32 5.34
N ILE A 39 0.89 -23.58 4.29
CA ILE A 39 2.01 -23.92 3.37
C ILE A 39 3.31 -24.20 4.13
N PHE A 40 3.63 -23.41 5.16
CA PHE A 40 4.87 -23.54 5.92
C PHE A 40 4.81 -24.54 7.08
N THR A 41 3.64 -25.08 7.45
CA THR A 41 3.49 -25.98 8.61
C THR A 41 2.99 -27.38 8.29
N ASP A 42 2.26 -27.57 7.18
CA ASP A 42 1.67 -28.86 6.80
C ASP A 42 2.61 -29.77 5.98
N GLY A 43 3.81 -29.27 5.64
CA GLY A 43 4.79 -29.98 4.82
C GLY A 43 4.71 -29.69 3.32
N THR A 44 3.71 -28.94 2.85
CA THR A 44 3.57 -28.53 1.44
C THR A 44 4.83 -27.84 0.94
N PHE A 45 5.36 -26.87 1.68
CA PHE A 45 6.59 -26.18 1.28
C PHE A 45 7.78 -27.14 1.14
N THR A 46 7.91 -28.13 2.03
CA THR A 46 8.95 -29.17 1.97
C THR A 46 8.84 -30.00 0.70
N HIS A 47 7.62 -30.36 0.27
CA HIS A 47 7.41 -31.06 -0.98
C HIS A 47 7.86 -30.21 -2.18
N VAL A 48 7.57 -28.91 -2.21
CA VAL A 48 7.94 -28.03 -3.34
C VAL A 48 9.46 -27.86 -3.48
N ILE A 49 10.23 -27.90 -2.39
CA ILE A 49 11.69 -27.69 -2.41
C ILE A 49 12.52 -28.96 -2.50
N THR A 50 11.92 -30.14 -2.31
CA THR A 50 12.66 -31.42 -2.28
C THR A 50 12.83 -31.99 -3.69
N PRO A 51 14.08 -32.14 -4.19
CA PRO A 51 14.31 -32.77 -5.50
C PRO A 51 13.74 -34.20 -5.55
N GLY A 52 12.98 -34.51 -6.60
CA GLY A 52 12.37 -35.82 -6.80
C GLY A 52 10.97 -35.99 -6.19
N SER A 53 10.40 -34.94 -5.57
CA SER A 53 8.98 -34.92 -5.23
C SER A 53 8.12 -34.63 -6.49
N GLU A 54 6.85 -35.03 -6.45
CA GLU A 54 5.90 -34.76 -7.55
C GLU A 54 5.61 -33.25 -7.72
N LEU A 55 5.79 -32.46 -6.66
CA LEU A 55 5.50 -31.02 -6.64
C LEU A 55 6.78 -30.16 -6.71
N TYR A 56 7.93 -30.76 -7.01
CA TYR A 56 9.21 -30.05 -7.01
C TYR A 56 9.23 -28.93 -8.06
N ASN A 57 9.24 -27.69 -7.58
CA ASN A 57 9.37 -26.51 -8.42
C ASN A 57 10.05 -25.38 -7.64
N PRO A 58 11.37 -25.16 -7.85
CA PRO A 58 12.10 -24.11 -7.15
C PRO A 58 11.56 -22.70 -7.40
N ALA A 59 11.02 -22.42 -8.59
CA ALA A 59 10.44 -21.12 -8.90
C ALA A 59 9.15 -20.88 -8.10
N TRP A 60 8.32 -21.92 -7.94
CA TRP A 60 7.12 -21.86 -7.10
C TRP A 60 7.46 -21.58 -5.63
N ALA A 61 8.47 -22.27 -5.07
CA ALA A 61 8.90 -22.01 -3.70
C ALA A 61 9.42 -20.57 -3.51
N ALA A 62 10.20 -20.06 -4.47
CA ALA A 62 10.70 -18.70 -4.42
C ALA A 62 9.57 -17.66 -4.51
N LEU A 63 8.57 -17.91 -5.37
CA LEU A 63 7.39 -17.06 -5.51
C LEU A 63 6.59 -16.99 -4.21
N VAL A 64 6.27 -18.13 -3.59
CA VAL A 64 5.52 -18.17 -2.31
C VAL A 64 6.23 -17.37 -1.22
N VAL A 65 7.57 -17.50 -1.11
CA VAL A 65 8.35 -16.72 -0.13
C VAL A 65 8.29 -15.23 -0.45
N PHE A 66 8.42 -14.85 -1.73
CA PHE A 66 8.32 -13.47 -2.17
C PHE A 66 6.93 -12.87 -1.88
N GLU A 67 5.84 -13.57 -2.21
CA GLU A 67 4.47 -13.14 -1.93
C GLU A 67 4.23 -12.96 -0.42
N ALA A 68 4.71 -13.88 0.40
CA ALA A 68 4.61 -13.80 1.86
C ALA A 68 5.34 -12.56 2.41
N LEU A 69 6.56 -12.29 1.92
CA LEU A 69 7.34 -11.12 2.29
C LEU A 69 6.66 -9.82 1.82
N PHE A 70 6.19 -9.78 0.58
CA PHE A 70 5.51 -8.62 0.02
C PHE A 70 4.24 -8.28 0.80
N ASN A 71 3.38 -9.27 1.08
CA ASN A 71 2.16 -9.08 1.86
C ASN A 71 2.46 -8.65 3.31
N SER A 72 3.51 -9.20 3.92
CA SER A 72 3.96 -8.78 5.25
C SER A 72 4.42 -7.32 5.26
N LEU A 73 5.24 -6.93 4.28
CA LEU A 73 5.68 -5.54 4.10
C LEU A 73 4.50 -4.60 3.82
N LEU A 74 3.49 -5.06 3.08
CA LEU A 74 2.28 -4.30 2.82
C LEU A 74 1.50 -4.04 4.12
N ILE A 75 1.33 -5.05 4.98
CA ILE A 75 0.70 -4.88 6.30
C ILE A 75 1.46 -3.84 7.14
N LEU A 76 2.79 -3.94 7.21
CA LEU A 76 3.63 -2.96 7.92
C LEU A 76 3.48 -1.55 7.34
N THR A 77 3.40 -1.43 6.01
CA THR A 77 3.16 -0.16 5.31
C THR A 77 1.81 0.43 5.67
N PHE A 78 0.75 -0.38 5.78
CA PHE A 78 -0.56 0.08 6.23
C PHE A 78 -0.56 0.53 7.69
N ILE A 79 0.14 -0.17 8.58
CA ILE A 79 0.32 0.26 9.98
C ILE A 79 1.03 1.62 10.03
N TYR A 80 2.08 1.80 9.23
CA TYR A 80 2.77 3.08 9.12
C TYR A 80 1.87 4.18 8.53
N LEU A 81 1.06 3.87 7.51
CA LEU A 81 0.08 4.81 6.96
C LEU A 81 -0.98 5.24 7.96
N ILE A 82 -1.45 4.32 8.82
CA ILE A 82 -2.36 4.64 9.92
C ILE A 82 -1.70 5.66 10.85
N TYR A 83 -0.45 5.42 11.27
CA TYR A 83 0.31 6.38 12.06
C TYR A 83 0.41 7.75 11.35
N LEU A 84 0.85 7.79 10.09
CA LEU A 84 0.98 9.02 9.31
C LEU A 84 -0.36 9.75 9.15
N PHE A 85 -1.45 8.99 9.00
CA PHE A 85 -2.79 9.54 8.83
C PHE A 85 -3.26 10.28 10.10
N PHE A 86 -3.19 9.61 11.25
CA PHE A 86 -3.67 10.17 12.51
C PHE A 86 -2.74 11.23 13.09
N SER A 87 -1.43 11.14 12.83
CA SER A 87 -0.47 12.21 13.13
C SER A 87 -0.54 13.40 12.16
N ARG A 88 -1.39 13.31 11.13
CA ARG A 88 -1.57 14.35 10.09
C ARG A 88 -0.24 14.72 9.42
N HIS A 89 0.62 13.72 9.27
CA HIS A 89 1.99 13.89 8.80
C HIS A 89 2.02 14.24 7.30
N TYR A 90 2.89 15.17 6.91
CA TYR A 90 3.02 15.65 5.53
C TYR A 90 3.40 14.55 4.50
N LEU A 91 3.99 13.44 4.97
CA LEU A 91 4.32 12.28 4.14
C LEU A 91 3.12 11.40 3.78
N PHE A 92 2.02 11.46 4.56
CA PHE A 92 0.87 10.59 4.35
C PHE A 92 0.38 10.59 2.88
N PRO A 93 0.13 11.74 2.23
CA PRO A 93 -0.35 11.76 0.84
C PRO A 93 0.57 11.01 -0.13
N LYS A 94 1.89 11.18 0.01
CA LYS A 94 2.89 10.58 -0.87
C LYS A 94 2.97 9.06 -0.67
N VAL A 95 3.10 8.62 0.57
CA VAL A 95 3.20 7.19 0.91
C VAL A 95 1.90 6.47 0.54
N TYR A 96 0.74 7.11 0.75
CA TYR A 96 -0.55 6.52 0.42
C TYR A 96 -0.72 6.33 -1.09
N ILE A 97 -0.40 7.34 -1.91
CA ILE A 97 -0.42 7.21 -3.37
C ILE A 97 0.54 6.13 -3.84
N ALA A 98 1.78 6.12 -3.35
CA ALA A 98 2.77 5.11 -3.71
C ALA A 98 2.26 3.70 -3.38
N THR A 99 1.65 3.52 -2.21
CA THR A 99 1.07 2.24 -1.79
C THR A 99 -0.04 1.79 -2.74
N LEU A 100 -0.96 2.69 -3.12
CA LEU A 100 -2.03 2.33 -4.07
C LEU A 100 -1.49 1.93 -5.44
N ILE A 101 -0.49 2.65 -5.96
CA ILE A 101 0.12 2.35 -7.26
C ILE A 101 0.88 1.02 -7.22
N VAL A 102 1.70 0.80 -6.18
CA VAL A 102 2.45 -0.45 -6.02
C VAL A 102 1.51 -1.64 -5.86
N SER A 103 0.48 -1.55 -5.01
CA SER A 103 -0.51 -2.61 -4.86
C SER A 103 -1.28 -2.90 -6.15
N PHE A 104 -1.62 -1.86 -6.93
CA PHE A 104 -2.30 -2.05 -8.22
C PHE A 104 -1.40 -2.71 -9.26
N ALA A 105 -0.13 -2.29 -9.36
CA ALA A 105 0.84 -2.86 -10.29
C ALA A 105 1.25 -4.28 -9.91
N PHE A 106 1.23 -4.62 -8.62
CA PHE A 106 1.58 -5.95 -8.12
C PHE A 106 0.67 -7.03 -8.72
N VAL A 107 -0.65 -6.81 -8.73
CA VAL A 107 -1.64 -7.82 -9.21
C VAL A 107 -1.29 -8.39 -10.59
N PRO A 108 -1.21 -7.59 -11.68
CA PRO A 108 -0.91 -8.15 -13.00
C PRO A 108 0.52 -8.70 -13.13
N VAL A 109 1.48 -8.16 -12.38
CA VAL A 109 2.87 -8.66 -12.39
C VAL A 109 2.93 -10.04 -11.76
N ASP A 110 2.28 -10.21 -10.61
CA ASP A 110 2.17 -11.45 -9.87
C ASP A 110 1.49 -12.53 -10.72
N SER A 111 0.32 -12.23 -11.30
CA SER A 111 -0.39 -13.17 -12.18
C SER A 111 0.39 -13.53 -13.44
N TRP A 112 1.18 -12.59 -13.98
CA TRP A 112 2.07 -12.88 -15.09
C TRP A 112 3.21 -13.84 -14.67
N ILE A 113 3.83 -13.63 -13.51
CA ILE A 113 4.87 -14.53 -12.99
C ILE A 113 4.28 -15.93 -12.74
N VAL A 114 3.08 -16.02 -12.14
CA VAL A 114 2.37 -17.30 -11.95
C VAL A 114 2.18 -18.02 -13.28
N SER A 115 1.78 -17.33 -14.35
CA SER A 115 1.58 -17.93 -15.67
C SER A 115 2.86 -18.48 -16.31
N LEU A 116 4.03 -18.02 -15.89
CA LEU A 116 5.32 -18.58 -16.33
C LEU A 116 5.66 -19.89 -15.62
N ILE A 117 5.08 -20.12 -14.43
CA ILE A 117 5.33 -21.30 -13.59
C ILE A 117 4.24 -22.36 -13.80
N VAL A 118 2.98 -21.93 -14.00
CA VAL A 118 1.81 -22.77 -14.23
C VAL A 118 1.11 -22.31 -15.53
N PRO A 119 1.54 -22.82 -16.70
CA PRO A 119 1.09 -22.28 -18.00
C PRO A 119 -0.39 -22.45 -18.31
N ASP A 120 -1.04 -23.45 -17.69
CA ASP A 120 -2.46 -23.74 -17.90
C ASP A 120 -3.39 -22.87 -17.05
N GLU A 121 -2.85 -22.09 -16.10
CA GLU A 121 -3.63 -21.15 -15.30
C GLU A 121 -3.87 -19.83 -16.06
N PRO A 122 -5.14 -19.37 -16.16
CA PRO A 122 -5.43 -18.10 -16.80
C PRO A 122 -4.87 -16.93 -15.98
N ILE A 123 -4.16 -16.01 -16.66
CA ILE A 123 -3.61 -14.78 -16.04
C ILE A 123 -4.69 -13.96 -15.31
N PHE A 124 -5.92 -13.96 -15.83
CA PHE A 124 -7.05 -13.23 -15.24
C PHE A 124 -8.21 -14.18 -14.94
N ASP A 125 -8.06 -15.00 -13.91
CA ASP A 125 -9.20 -15.69 -13.30
C ASP A 125 -10.20 -14.68 -12.68
N PRO A 126 -11.43 -15.10 -12.29
CA PRO A 126 -12.43 -14.19 -11.71
C PRO A 126 -11.99 -13.47 -10.42
N SER A 127 -11.17 -14.11 -9.59
CA SER A 127 -10.64 -13.54 -8.35
C SER A 127 -9.59 -12.46 -8.67
N THR A 128 -8.63 -12.76 -9.54
CA THR A 128 -7.60 -11.82 -10.02
C THR A 128 -8.23 -10.62 -10.73
N THR A 129 -9.22 -10.88 -11.60
CA THR A 129 -9.99 -9.82 -12.29
C THR A 129 -10.67 -8.88 -11.29
N LYS A 130 -11.31 -9.45 -10.26
CA LYS A 130 -11.96 -8.67 -9.20
C LYS A 130 -10.95 -7.83 -8.40
N GLU A 131 -9.79 -8.40 -8.09
CA GLU A 131 -8.71 -7.71 -7.38
C GLU A 131 -8.18 -6.53 -8.20
N PHE A 132 -7.91 -6.76 -9.48
CA PHE A 132 -7.43 -5.77 -10.43
C PHE A 132 -8.42 -4.60 -10.59
N VAL A 133 -9.70 -4.90 -10.86
CA VAL A 133 -10.75 -3.88 -11.01
C VAL A 133 -10.91 -3.05 -9.72
N ARG A 134 -10.88 -3.70 -8.55
CA ARG A 134 -10.94 -3.02 -7.25
C ARG A 134 -9.73 -2.11 -7.04
N GLY A 135 -8.54 -2.56 -7.42
CA GLY A 135 -7.31 -1.77 -7.38
C GLY A 135 -7.38 -0.55 -8.30
N LEU A 136 -7.83 -0.75 -9.55
CA LEU A 136 -8.00 0.31 -10.54
C LEU A 136 -8.97 1.39 -10.04
N ILE A 137 -10.14 0.99 -9.54
CA ILE A 137 -11.13 1.92 -8.96
C ILE A 137 -10.50 2.70 -7.81
N SER A 138 -9.74 2.04 -6.94
CA SER A 138 -9.08 2.68 -5.81
C SER A 138 -8.06 3.73 -6.26
N VAL A 139 -7.23 3.42 -7.26
CA VAL A 139 -6.27 4.38 -7.83
C VAL A 139 -6.99 5.57 -8.45
N VAL A 140 -7.98 5.32 -9.31
CA VAL A 140 -8.71 6.37 -10.07
C VAL A 140 -9.50 7.29 -9.15
N VAL A 141 -10.06 6.77 -8.05
CA VAL A 141 -10.83 7.59 -7.11
C VAL A 141 -9.92 8.33 -6.14
N TRP A 142 -9.00 7.61 -5.50
CA TRP A 142 -8.28 8.17 -4.35
C TRP A 142 -7.05 8.98 -4.72
N VAL A 143 -6.33 8.63 -5.79
CA VAL A 143 -5.12 9.38 -6.19
C VAL A 143 -5.48 10.82 -6.57
N PRO A 144 -6.46 11.08 -7.46
CA PRO A 144 -6.85 12.45 -7.78
C PRO A 144 -7.38 13.20 -6.55
N TYR A 145 -8.17 12.54 -5.69
CA TYR A 145 -8.66 13.14 -4.46
C TYR A 145 -7.51 13.60 -3.56
N ILE A 146 -6.50 12.76 -3.33
CA ILE A 146 -5.33 13.09 -2.50
C ILE A 146 -4.51 14.24 -3.10
N LEU A 147 -4.33 14.27 -4.43
CA LEU A 147 -3.53 15.30 -5.10
C LEU A 147 -4.23 16.67 -5.17
N VAL A 148 -5.55 16.69 -5.38
CA VAL A 148 -6.30 17.90 -5.71
C VAL A 148 -7.01 18.49 -4.49
N SER A 149 -7.46 17.66 -3.55
CA SER A 149 -8.31 18.10 -2.43
C SER A 149 -7.66 19.18 -1.56
N LYS A 150 -8.36 20.32 -1.41
CA LYS A 150 -7.97 21.41 -0.51
C LYS A 150 -7.92 20.93 0.94
N ARG A 151 -8.84 20.03 1.35
CA ARG A 151 -8.87 19.43 2.68
C ARG A 151 -7.62 18.60 2.96
N VAL A 152 -7.21 17.75 2.01
CA VAL A 152 -5.99 16.93 2.16
C VAL A 152 -4.77 17.84 2.37
N LYS A 153 -4.62 18.87 1.54
CA LYS A 153 -3.53 19.85 1.63
C LYS A 153 -3.53 20.65 2.94
N ALA A 154 -4.71 20.94 3.49
CA ALA A 154 -4.85 21.64 4.77
C ALA A 154 -4.61 20.73 5.98
N THR A 155 -4.92 19.43 5.86
CA THR A 155 -4.82 18.46 6.96
C THR A 155 -3.42 17.90 7.13
N PHE A 156 -2.75 17.45 6.06
CA PHE A 156 -1.46 16.75 6.15
C PHE A 156 -0.27 17.70 6.01
N VAL A 157 -0.01 18.47 7.07
CA VAL A 157 1.04 19.50 7.09
C VAL A 157 2.02 19.37 8.24
N GLU A 158 1.71 18.53 9.23
CA GLU A 158 2.50 18.42 10.46
C GLU A 158 3.83 17.67 10.19
N HIS A 159 4.84 17.94 11.03
CA HIS A 159 6.19 17.32 11.01
C HIS A 159 7.00 17.55 9.74
N ARG A 160 6.66 18.56 8.94
CA ARG A 160 7.48 18.96 7.80
C ARG A 160 8.83 19.48 8.31
N PRO A 161 9.98 19.01 7.78
CA PRO A 161 11.27 19.60 8.11
C PRO A 161 11.21 21.09 7.77
N ASP A 162 11.47 21.95 8.76
CA ASP A 162 11.50 23.39 8.53
C ASP A 162 12.51 23.68 7.41
N ALA A 163 12.07 24.41 6.38
CA ALA A 163 13.02 25.01 5.48
C ALA A 163 13.89 25.95 6.33
N GLU A 164 15.21 25.82 6.23
CA GLU A 164 16.18 26.68 6.91
C GLU A 164 15.65 28.12 7.01
N PRO A 165 15.68 28.74 8.21
CA PRO A 165 15.29 30.13 8.33
C PRO A 165 16.18 30.93 7.36
N LYS A 166 15.55 31.56 6.34
CA LYS A 166 16.24 32.50 5.46
C LYS A 166 17.10 33.41 6.33
N PRO A 167 18.42 33.54 6.07
CA PRO A 167 19.26 34.44 6.84
C PRO A 167 18.54 35.78 6.92
N ARG A 168 18.27 36.28 8.14
CA ARG A 168 17.84 37.67 8.31
C ARG A 168 18.92 38.47 7.61
N ALA A 169 18.55 39.11 6.49
CA ALA A 169 19.38 40.15 5.92
C ALA A 169 19.71 41.07 7.09
N SER A 170 20.98 41.08 7.48
CA SER A 170 21.50 41.98 8.50
C SER A 170 21.00 43.36 8.10
N LEU A 171 20.18 43.96 8.97
CA LEU A 171 19.89 45.38 8.89
C LEU A 171 21.25 46.06 8.97
N ILE A 172 21.79 46.42 7.80
CA ILE A 172 22.87 47.40 7.70
C ILE A 172 22.19 48.67 8.19
N GLU A 173 22.35 49.00 9.46
CA GLU A 173 22.08 50.34 9.94
C GLU A 173 23.20 51.24 9.41
N PRO A 174 22.87 52.28 8.62
CA PRO A 174 23.79 53.38 8.40
C PRO A 174 23.60 54.40 9.54
N GLY A 175 24.64 54.61 10.34
CA GLY A 175 24.65 55.62 11.39
C GLY A 175 25.78 55.46 12.38
#